data_AF-A0A538NX79-F1
#
_entry.id   AF-A0A538NX79-F1
#
_cell.length_a   1.000
_cell.length_b   1.000
_cell.length_c   1.000
_cell.angle_alpha   90.00
_cell.angle_beta   90.00
_cell.angle_gamma   90.00
#
_symmetry.space_group_name_H-M   'P 1'
#
loop_
_entity.id
_entity.type
_entity.pdbx_description
1 polymer ?
#
loop_
_entity_poly.entity_id
_entity_poly.type
_entity_poly.pdbx_seq_one_letter_code
_entity_poly.pdbx_strand_id
1 'polypeptide(L)'
;MNTNKHESWTTSTVSRRTTAAFTMVEIALCLGVIAIALVAIIGVLRDNREDTIINAEGMLWLEAIRSGSRGLDYLTNFVDTITVSNLNDHTAKIYTRPDLKSAPGSEYLTNGHQVVGLLTIPKYLDLGNVISSNKITARVRAITGAAAEKGFSASARDFAFAYRLISEVVPLNYVRPPDSTNYMAPGIPAAELVSRSNLWVIAQNEARNFYELRLTLQGPVIPKGSGYDVLGTPRTFRTLISGARDPQSFLLQPSSFVRAP
;
A
#
# COMPACT_ATOMS: atom_id res chain seq x y z
N MET A 1 -18.70 103.18 -17.81
CA MET A 1 -17.88 103.07 -19.04
C MET A 1 -16.83 102.02 -18.77
N ASN A 2 -17.04 100.81 -19.30
CA ASN A 2 -16.17 99.64 -19.14
C ASN A 2 -14.84 99.85 -19.86
N THR A 3 -13.73 99.45 -19.23
CA THR A 3 -12.61 98.84 -19.97
C THR A 3 -12.04 97.68 -19.16
N ASN A 4 -12.04 96.53 -19.81
CA ASN A 4 -11.83 95.20 -19.23
C ASN A 4 -10.34 94.95 -18.97
N LYS A 5 -10.01 94.43 -17.78
CA LYS A 5 -8.72 93.80 -17.51
C LYS A 5 -8.65 92.48 -18.29
N HIS A 6 -7.69 92.38 -19.20
CA HIS A 6 -7.33 91.14 -19.87
C HIS A 6 -6.54 90.25 -18.90
N GLU A 7 -7.20 89.27 -18.29
CA GLU A 7 -6.52 88.13 -17.68
C GLU A 7 -6.15 87.14 -18.78
N SER A 8 -4.85 86.98 -19.03
CA SER A 8 -4.32 85.95 -19.92
C SER A 8 -4.23 84.63 -19.17
N TRP A 9 -5.15 83.71 -19.47
CA TRP A 9 -5.13 82.36 -18.95
C TRP A 9 -3.99 81.59 -19.62
N THR A 10 -2.88 81.40 -18.91
CA THR A 10 -1.83 80.48 -19.33
C THR A 10 -2.36 79.05 -19.20
N THR A 11 -2.72 78.44 -20.33
CA THR A 11 -3.08 77.03 -20.43
C THR A 11 -1.88 76.19 -19.99
N SER A 12 -1.91 75.66 -18.77
CA SER A 12 -0.97 74.63 -18.33
C SER A 12 -1.18 73.40 -19.21
N THR A 13 -0.24 73.13 -20.12
CA THR A 13 -0.17 71.88 -20.86
C THR A 13 0.15 70.75 -19.88
N VAL A 14 -0.89 70.15 -19.31
CA VAL A 14 -0.76 68.90 -18.57
C VAL A 14 -0.29 67.85 -19.57
N SER A 15 1.00 67.52 -19.51
CA SER A 15 1.54 66.33 -20.16
C SER A 15 0.76 65.14 -19.61
N ARG A 16 -0.16 64.58 -20.40
CA ARG A 16 -0.74 63.27 -20.13
C ARG A 16 0.42 62.30 -20.19
N ARG A 17 0.99 61.96 -19.02
CA ARG A 17 1.69 60.69 -18.87
C ARG A 17 0.70 59.64 -19.34
N THR A 18 1.03 58.96 -20.44
CA THR A 18 0.41 57.70 -20.82
C THR A 18 0.73 56.72 -19.70
N THR A 19 -0.09 56.72 -18.66
CA THR A 19 -0.06 55.69 -17.64
C THR A 19 -0.39 54.39 -18.36
N ALA A 20 0.61 53.55 -18.60
CA ALA A 20 0.40 52.20 -19.09
C ALA A 20 -0.34 51.45 -17.97
N ALA A 21 -1.68 51.47 -18.04
CA ALA A 21 -2.52 50.63 -17.23
C ALA A 21 -2.56 49.24 -17.88
N PHE A 22 -2.42 48.19 -17.09
CA PHE A 22 -2.61 46.83 -17.59
C PHE A 22 -4.02 46.71 -18.18
N THR A 23 -4.09 46.22 -19.41
CA THR A 23 -5.36 45.92 -20.06
C THR A 23 -6.02 44.76 -19.32
N MET A 24 -7.36 44.77 -19.29
CA MET A 24 -8.15 43.67 -18.73
C MET A 24 -7.76 42.31 -19.35
N VAL A 25 -7.38 42.31 -20.62
CA VAL A 25 -6.91 41.14 -21.36
C VAL A 25 -5.56 40.64 -20.86
N GLU A 26 -4.59 41.52 -20.62
CA GLU A 26 -3.28 41.14 -20.08
C GLU A 26 -3.40 40.50 -18.69
N ILE A 27 -4.22 41.07 -17.80
CA ILE A 27 -4.47 40.49 -16.47
C ILE A 27 -5.14 39.11 -16.60
N ALA A 28 -6.13 38.98 -17.48
CA ALA A 28 -6.82 37.71 -17.70
C ALA A 28 -5.88 36.61 -18.22
N LEU A 29 -4.99 36.94 -19.15
CA LEU A 29 -4.01 36.00 -19.69
C LEU A 29 -2.99 35.58 -18.63
N CYS A 30 -2.49 36.54 -17.84
CA CYS A 30 -1.56 36.25 -16.73
C CYS A 30 -2.19 35.30 -15.70
N LEU A 31 -3.44 35.56 -15.28
CA LEU A 31 -4.14 34.68 -14.34
C LEU A 31 -4.40 33.29 -14.94
N GLY A 32 -4.74 33.22 -16.24
CA GLY A 32 -4.90 31.95 -16.95
C GLY A 32 -3.63 31.11 -16.95
N VAL A 33 -2.48 31.71 -17.28
CA VAL A 33 -1.18 31.02 -17.30
C VAL A 33 -0.77 30.56 -15.90
N ILE A 34 -0.94 31.40 -14.87
CA ILE A 34 -0.63 31.04 -13.48
C ILE A 34 -1.51 29.86 -13.01
N ALA A 35 -2.82 29.88 -13.33
CA ALA A 35 -3.73 28.81 -12.93
C ALA A 35 -3.32 27.45 -13.52
N ILE A 36 -2.98 27.41 -14.81
CA ILE A 36 -2.51 26.18 -15.47
C ILE A 36 -1.21 25.68 -14.85
N ALA A 37 -0.26 26.58 -14.59
CA ALA A 37 1.01 26.23 -13.95
C ALA A 37 0.82 25.64 -12.54
N LEU A 38 -0.07 26.23 -11.74
CA LEU A 38 -0.36 25.74 -10.38
C LEU A 38 -0.97 24.34 -10.40
N VAL A 39 -1.92 24.07 -11.29
CA VAL A 39 -2.51 22.72 -11.43
C VAL A 39 -1.44 21.69 -11.78
N ALA A 40 -0.54 22.01 -12.73
CA ALA A 40 0.53 21.11 -13.13
C ALA A 40 1.53 20.83 -11.99
N ILE A 41 1.98 21.88 -11.29
CA ILE A 41 2.93 21.75 -10.17
C ILE A 41 2.31 20.95 -9.01
N ILE A 42 1.05 21.24 -8.65
CA ILE A 42 0.34 20.52 -7.59
C ILE A 42 0.17 19.05 -7.97
N GLY A 43 -0.15 18.74 -9.23
CA GLY A 43 -0.26 17.36 -9.72
C GLY A 43 1.04 16.58 -9.51
N VAL A 44 2.16 17.09 -10.01
CA VAL A 44 3.47 16.42 -9.88
C VAL A 44 3.92 16.32 -8.42
N LEU A 45 3.70 17.35 -7.61
CA LEU A 45 4.02 17.31 -6.19
C LEU A 45 3.19 16.26 -5.44
N ARG A 46 1.92 16.13 -5.81
CA ARG A 46 1.03 15.13 -5.24
C ARG A 46 1.50 13.73 -5.62
N ASP A 47 1.78 13.47 -6.89
CA ASP A 47 2.24 12.15 -7.35
C ASP A 47 3.56 11.75 -6.67
N ASN A 48 4.51 12.69 -6.55
CA ASN A 48 5.77 12.47 -5.84
C ASN A 48 5.56 12.17 -4.34
N ARG A 49 4.59 12.83 -3.71
CA ARG A 49 4.21 12.57 -2.32
C ARG A 49 3.61 11.18 -2.17
N GLU A 50 2.69 10.80 -3.04
CA GLU A 50 2.05 9.48 -3.03
C GLU A 50 3.09 8.37 -3.21
N ASP A 51 4.02 8.53 -4.15
CA ASP A 51 5.15 7.60 -4.34
C ASP A 51 6.05 7.49 -3.11
N THR A 52 6.34 8.60 -2.44
CA THR A 52 7.14 8.61 -1.21
C THR A 52 6.44 7.85 -0.09
N ILE A 53 5.13 8.05 0.07
CA ILE A 53 4.30 7.35 1.06
C ILE A 53 4.32 5.84 0.79
N ILE A 54 4.12 5.41 -0.46
CA ILE A 54 4.12 3.99 -0.83
C ILE A 54 5.47 3.34 -0.51
N ASN A 55 6.59 4.02 -0.78
CA ASN A 55 7.92 3.49 -0.47
C ASN A 55 8.19 3.40 1.04
N ALA A 56 7.86 4.44 1.80
CA ALA A 56 8.06 4.45 3.25
C ALA A 56 7.18 3.41 3.96
N GLU A 57 5.91 3.33 3.57
CA GLU A 57 4.96 2.41 4.19
C GLU A 57 5.15 0.97 3.73
N GLY A 58 5.62 0.74 2.50
CA GLY A 58 6.04 -0.60 2.06
C GLY A 58 7.06 -1.22 3.02
N MET A 59 8.07 -0.44 3.42
CA MET A 59 9.06 -0.88 4.42
C MET A 59 8.45 -1.05 5.81
N LEU A 60 7.56 -0.16 6.23
CA LEU A 60 6.84 -0.29 7.50
C LEU A 60 6.04 -1.60 7.58
N TRP A 61 5.32 -1.96 6.51
CA TRP A 61 4.55 -3.20 6.47
C TRP A 61 5.43 -4.46 6.47
N LEU A 62 6.57 -4.42 5.79
CA LEU A 62 7.55 -5.50 5.84
C LEU A 62 8.04 -5.74 7.28
N GLU A 63 8.41 -4.67 7.99
CA GLU A 63 8.86 -4.78 9.38
C GLU A 63 7.72 -5.17 10.33
N ALA A 64 6.51 -4.67 10.10
CA ALA A 64 5.32 -5.04 10.88
C ALA A 64 5.05 -6.55 10.83
N ILE A 65 5.18 -7.15 9.65
CA ILE A 65 5.03 -8.58 9.43
C ILE A 65 6.23 -9.35 9.99
N ARG A 66 7.47 -8.90 9.72
CA ARG A 66 8.69 -9.57 10.19
C ARG A 66 8.78 -9.62 11.72
N SER A 67 8.31 -8.59 12.41
CA SER A 67 8.34 -8.50 13.87
C SER A 67 7.18 -9.19 14.59
N GLY A 68 6.20 -9.74 13.85
CA GLY A 68 5.10 -10.49 14.45
C GLY A 68 4.13 -9.63 15.27
N SER A 69 3.81 -8.41 14.81
CA SER A 69 2.72 -7.54 15.33
C SER A 69 2.88 -6.84 16.68
N ARG A 70 4.00 -7.00 17.39
CA ARG A 70 4.18 -6.43 18.74
C ARG A 70 4.07 -4.91 18.75
N GLY A 71 3.10 -4.37 19.48
CA GLY A 71 2.89 -2.92 19.64
C GLY A 71 2.22 -2.22 18.44
N LEU A 72 1.59 -2.98 17.54
CA LEU A 72 1.00 -2.46 16.30
C LEU A 72 -0.52 -2.30 16.35
N ASP A 73 -1.12 -2.19 17.53
CA ASP A 73 -2.58 -2.07 17.68
C ASP A 73 -3.17 -0.83 17.01
N TYR A 74 -2.34 0.21 16.85
CA TYR A 74 -2.71 1.41 16.11
C TYR A 74 -3.01 1.15 14.63
N LEU A 75 -2.54 0.03 14.03
CA LEU A 75 -2.80 -0.30 12.63
C LEU A 75 -4.30 -0.45 12.34
N THR A 76 -5.08 -0.86 13.33
CA THR A 76 -6.54 -0.90 13.24
C THR A 76 -7.15 0.45 12.90
N ASN A 77 -6.44 1.57 13.16
CA ASN A 77 -6.89 2.91 12.82
C ASN A 77 -6.64 3.32 11.36
N PHE A 78 -5.83 2.56 10.63
CA PHE A 78 -5.41 2.91 9.27
C PHE A 78 -5.88 1.87 8.24
N VAL A 79 -6.09 0.63 8.65
CA VAL A 79 -6.63 -0.42 7.78
C VAL A 79 -8.15 -0.35 7.79
N ASP A 80 -8.75 0.07 6.68
CA ASP A 80 -10.21 0.18 6.57
C ASP A 80 -10.85 -1.20 6.43
N THR A 81 -10.33 -2.01 5.50
CA THR A 81 -10.83 -3.36 5.22
C THR A 81 -9.70 -4.32 4.86
N ILE A 82 -9.86 -5.60 5.20
CA ILE A 82 -9.06 -6.71 4.71
C ILE A 82 -10.01 -7.75 4.13
N THR A 83 -9.79 -8.13 2.89
CA THR A 83 -10.55 -9.18 2.20
C THR A 83 -9.65 -10.38 2.01
N VAL A 84 -10.10 -11.52 2.52
CA VAL A 84 -9.46 -12.83 2.33
C VAL A 84 -10.38 -13.65 1.43
N SER A 85 -9.92 -13.93 0.22
CA SER A 85 -10.62 -14.79 -0.74
C SER A 85 -9.76 -15.99 -1.07
N ASN A 86 -10.40 -17.12 -1.38
CA ASN A 86 -9.74 -18.34 -1.77
C ASN A 86 -10.17 -18.73 -3.20
N LEU A 87 -9.33 -19.40 -3.98
CA LEU A 87 -9.73 -19.88 -5.30
C LEU A 87 -10.79 -21.01 -5.23
N ASN A 88 -10.78 -21.79 -4.15
CA ASN A 88 -11.68 -22.94 -4.01
C ASN A 88 -12.96 -22.59 -3.24
N ASP A 89 -12.93 -21.53 -2.43
CA ASP A 89 -14.10 -20.98 -1.75
C ASP A 89 -14.50 -19.68 -2.46
N HIS A 90 -15.64 -19.70 -3.14
CA HIS A 90 -16.15 -18.55 -3.88
C HIS A 90 -16.64 -17.42 -2.96
N THR A 91 -16.56 -17.61 -1.64
CA THR A 91 -16.95 -16.63 -0.63
C THR A 91 -15.71 -15.89 -0.10
N ALA A 92 -15.70 -14.57 -0.24
CA ALA A 92 -14.68 -13.73 0.36
C ALA A 92 -15.05 -13.38 1.81
N LYS A 93 -14.14 -13.61 2.75
CA LYS A 93 -14.27 -13.13 4.13
C LYS A 93 -13.77 -11.69 4.20
N ILE A 94 -14.58 -10.82 4.79
CA ILE A 94 -14.29 -9.38 4.89
C ILE A 94 -14.11 -9.04 6.36
N TYR A 95 -12.98 -8.44 6.67
CA TYR A 95 -12.67 -7.86 7.96
C TYR A 95 -12.69 -6.34 7.83
N THR A 96 -13.37 -5.66 8.72
CA THR A 96 -13.53 -4.20 8.66
C THR A 96 -13.39 -3.59 10.04
N ARG A 97 -13.09 -2.29 10.07
CA ARG A 97 -13.09 -1.56 11.33
C ARG A 97 -14.51 -1.46 11.92
N PRO A 98 -14.66 -1.45 13.26
CA PRO A 98 -15.96 -1.34 13.92
C PRO A 98 -16.75 -0.06 13.60
N ASP A 99 -16.04 1.03 13.25
CA ASP A 99 -16.62 2.34 12.96
C ASP A 99 -17.12 2.49 11.51
N LEU A 100 -16.84 1.50 10.65
CA LEU A 100 -17.28 1.47 9.27
C LEU A 100 -18.57 0.66 9.10
N LYS A 101 -19.42 1.11 8.16
CA LYS A 101 -20.58 0.31 7.72
C LYS A 101 -20.09 -1.02 7.17
N SER A 102 -20.37 -2.08 7.90
CA SER A 102 -19.95 -3.44 7.58
C SER A 102 -20.93 -4.08 6.61
N ALA A 103 -20.42 -4.80 5.60
CA ALA A 103 -21.26 -5.66 4.79
C ALA A 103 -21.80 -6.82 5.67
N PRO A 104 -22.99 -7.38 5.37
CA PRO A 104 -23.50 -8.55 6.09
C PRO A 104 -22.46 -9.67 6.14
N GLY A 105 -22.16 -10.19 7.34
CA GLY A 105 -21.16 -11.24 7.54
C GLY A 105 -19.70 -10.76 7.64
N SER A 106 -19.44 -9.45 7.72
CA SER A 106 -18.09 -8.94 7.98
C SER A 106 -17.69 -9.15 9.43
N GLU A 107 -16.42 -9.49 9.66
CA GLU A 107 -15.79 -9.58 10.98
C GLU A 107 -15.09 -8.26 11.34
N TYR A 108 -14.89 -8.01 12.63
CA TYR A 108 -14.24 -6.77 13.07
C TYR A 108 -12.73 -6.93 13.21
N LEU A 109 -11.99 -5.88 12.82
CA LEU A 109 -10.58 -5.70 13.13
C LEU A 109 -10.45 -5.17 14.57
N THR A 110 -9.94 -6.00 15.46
CA THR A 110 -9.91 -5.73 16.91
C THR A 110 -8.56 -5.24 17.41
N ASN A 111 -7.46 -5.73 16.83
CA ASN A 111 -6.10 -5.41 17.26
C ASN A 111 -5.10 -5.53 16.09
N GLY A 112 -3.87 -5.07 16.32
CA GLY A 112 -2.79 -5.11 15.33
C GLY A 112 -2.33 -6.53 15.01
N HIS A 113 -2.42 -7.41 16.01
CA HIS A 113 -2.10 -8.83 15.86
C HIS A 113 -3.00 -9.53 14.83
N GLN A 114 -4.30 -9.22 14.84
CA GLN A 114 -5.25 -9.72 13.87
C GLN A 114 -4.97 -9.16 12.48
N VAL A 115 -4.69 -7.85 12.36
CA VAL A 115 -4.32 -7.23 11.07
C VAL A 115 -3.11 -7.92 10.46
N VAL A 116 -2.00 -8.01 11.20
CA VAL A 116 -0.78 -8.64 10.71
C VAL A 116 -1.00 -10.13 10.45
N GLY A 117 -1.73 -10.82 11.34
CA GLY A 117 -2.07 -12.23 11.20
C GLY A 117 -2.85 -12.52 9.91
N LEU A 118 -3.84 -11.69 9.56
CA LEU A 118 -4.58 -11.83 8.31
C LEU A 118 -3.70 -11.56 7.09
N LEU A 119 -2.76 -10.61 7.19
CA LEU A 119 -1.78 -10.35 6.12
C LEU A 119 -0.73 -11.47 5.98
N THR A 120 -0.50 -12.27 7.02
CA THR A 120 0.47 -13.38 6.97
C THR A 120 -0.11 -14.71 6.49
N ILE A 121 -1.39 -14.75 6.10
CA ILE A 121 -2.01 -15.98 5.59
C ILE A 121 -1.23 -16.46 4.34
N PRO A 122 -0.77 -17.73 4.32
CA PRO A 122 -0.06 -18.28 3.16
C PRO A 122 -0.89 -18.19 1.87
N LYS A 123 -0.24 -17.76 0.79
CA LYS A 123 -0.85 -17.74 -0.55
C LYS A 123 -1.25 -19.12 -0.98
N TYR A 124 -0.43 -20.14 -0.73
CA TYR A 124 -0.73 -21.52 -1.07
C TYR A 124 -0.98 -22.32 0.21
N LEU A 125 -2.12 -22.99 0.27
CA LEU A 125 -2.43 -23.99 1.27
C LEU A 125 -2.51 -25.34 0.57
N ASP A 126 -1.68 -26.27 1.04
CA ASP A 126 -1.75 -27.66 0.66
C ASP A 126 -2.78 -28.37 1.55
N LEU A 127 -3.93 -28.73 0.97
CA LEU A 127 -4.98 -29.51 1.65
C LEU A 127 -4.90 -30.99 1.25
N GLY A 128 -3.71 -31.47 0.84
CA GLY A 128 -3.47 -32.82 0.34
C GLY A 128 -3.75 -32.92 -1.15
N ASN A 129 -4.99 -33.26 -1.52
CA ASN A 129 -5.36 -33.48 -2.93
C ASN A 129 -5.71 -32.20 -3.69
N VAL A 130 -5.84 -31.07 -2.98
CA VAL A 130 -6.24 -29.79 -3.56
C VAL A 130 -5.28 -28.72 -3.08
N ILE A 131 -4.61 -28.06 -4.02
CA ILE A 131 -3.86 -26.84 -3.74
C ILE A 131 -4.84 -25.68 -3.83
N SER A 132 -4.89 -24.93 -2.74
CA SER A 132 -5.78 -23.80 -2.58
C SER A 132 -4.97 -22.51 -2.57
N SER A 133 -5.35 -21.53 -3.40
CA SER A 133 -4.70 -20.22 -3.40
C SER A 133 -5.55 -19.19 -2.65
N ASN A 134 -4.98 -18.60 -1.60
CA ASN A 134 -5.52 -17.42 -0.96
C ASN A 134 -5.06 -16.16 -1.68
N LYS A 135 -5.93 -15.16 -1.69
CA LYS A 135 -5.65 -13.79 -2.11
C LYS A 135 -6.10 -12.86 -1.01
N ILE A 136 -5.14 -12.12 -0.45
CA ILE A 136 -5.35 -11.18 0.64
C ILE A 136 -5.19 -9.77 0.08
N THR A 137 -6.24 -8.96 0.16
CA THR A 137 -6.20 -7.56 -0.25
C THR A 137 -6.75 -6.67 0.85
N ALA A 138 -6.01 -5.64 1.22
CA ALA A 138 -6.41 -4.67 2.22
C ALA A 138 -6.51 -3.27 1.61
N ARG A 139 -7.48 -2.49 2.08
CA ARG A 139 -7.55 -1.03 1.85
C ARG A 139 -6.95 -0.34 3.06
N VAL A 140 -5.90 0.43 2.81
CA VAL A 140 -5.12 1.07 3.87
C VAL A 140 -5.04 2.56 3.59
N ARG A 141 -5.35 3.37 4.59
CA ARG A 141 -5.09 4.82 4.57
C ARG A 141 -3.64 5.07 4.96
N ALA A 142 -3.04 6.09 4.36
CA ALA A 142 -1.68 6.50 4.66
C ALA A 142 -1.50 6.70 6.17
N ILE A 143 -0.55 5.96 6.74
CA ILE A 143 -0.11 6.08 8.13
C ILE A 143 0.75 7.35 8.27
N THR A 144 1.55 7.61 7.24
CA THR A 144 2.40 8.78 7.06
C THR A 144 1.67 9.82 6.23
N GLY A 145 1.64 11.07 6.69
CA GLY A 145 0.87 12.12 6.01
C GLY A 145 0.54 13.30 6.90
N ALA A 146 -0.13 14.30 6.31
CA ALA A 146 -0.54 15.52 7.00
C ALA A 146 -1.53 15.22 8.12
N ALA A 147 -1.46 15.96 9.23
CA ALA A 147 -2.35 15.76 10.38
C ALA A 147 -3.84 15.92 10.01
N ALA A 148 -4.15 16.78 9.04
CA ALA A 148 -5.51 16.99 8.54
C ALA A 148 -6.14 15.71 7.93
N GLU A 149 -5.31 14.81 7.39
CA GLU A 149 -5.75 13.54 6.78
C GLU A 149 -5.87 12.41 7.82
N LYS A 150 -5.38 12.63 9.05
CA LYS A 150 -5.38 11.63 10.13
C LYS A 150 -6.63 11.67 11.02
N GLY A 151 -7.61 12.52 10.70
CA GLY A 151 -8.85 12.64 11.45
C GLY A 151 -9.64 11.33 11.50
N PHE A 152 -10.40 11.15 12.58
CA PHE A 152 -11.30 9.99 12.78
C PHE A 152 -12.69 10.20 12.16
N SER A 153 -13.01 11.42 11.69
CA SER A 153 -14.28 11.71 11.02
C SER A 153 -14.32 11.09 9.62
N ALA A 154 -15.52 10.70 9.16
CA ALA A 154 -15.71 10.15 7.81
C ALA A 154 -15.15 11.09 6.72
N SER A 155 -15.39 12.39 6.83
CA SER A 155 -14.90 13.39 5.89
C SER A 155 -13.37 13.49 5.83
N ALA A 156 -12.68 13.34 6.96
CA ALA A 156 -11.21 13.32 6.97
C ALA A 156 -10.65 12.06 6.31
N ARG A 157 -11.37 10.93 6.43
CA ARG A 157 -10.98 9.64 5.83
C ARG A 157 -11.17 9.62 4.32
N ASP A 158 -12.21 10.25 3.81
CA ASP A 158 -12.47 10.35 2.37
C ASP A 158 -11.42 11.23 1.66
N PHE A 159 -10.83 12.19 2.37
CA PHE A 159 -9.76 13.04 1.85
C PHE A 159 -8.36 12.43 2.01
N ALA A 160 -8.20 11.42 2.88
CA ALA A 160 -6.91 10.79 3.13
C ALA A 160 -6.45 9.97 1.92
N PHE A 161 -5.15 10.05 1.61
CA PHE A 161 -4.56 9.13 0.64
C PHE A 161 -4.74 7.70 1.12
N ALA A 162 -5.27 6.84 0.25
CA ALA A 162 -5.45 5.43 0.53
C ALA A 162 -4.88 4.60 -0.62
N TYR A 163 -4.35 3.44 -0.29
CA TYR A 163 -3.79 2.48 -1.22
C TYR A 163 -4.31 1.07 -0.93
N ARG A 164 -4.22 0.23 -1.95
CA ARG A 164 -4.44 -1.20 -1.85
C ARG A 164 -3.12 -1.86 -1.48
N LEU A 165 -3.14 -2.66 -0.42
CA LEU A 165 -2.07 -3.55 -0.02
C LEU A 165 -2.46 -4.98 -0.40
N ILE A 166 -1.62 -5.67 -1.16
CA ILE A 166 -1.78 -7.09 -1.46
C ILE A 166 -0.65 -7.82 -0.77
N SER A 167 -0.99 -8.78 0.09
CA SER A 167 0.00 -9.61 0.77
C SER A 167 0.02 -11.01 0.17
N GLU A 168 1.22 -11.47 -0.19
CA GLU A 168 1.47 -12.84 -0.61
C GLU A 168 2.60 -13.43 0.24
N VAL A 169 2.26 -14.40 1.08
CA VAL A 169 3.24 -15.22 1.80
C VAL A 169 3.40 -16.53 1.07
N VAL A 170 4.53 -16.73 0.40
CA VAL A 170 4.80 -17.91 -0.43
C VAL A 170 5.74 -18.85 0.33
N PRO A 171 5.31 -20.08 0.66
CA PRO A 171 6.20 -21.08 1.23
C PRO A 171 7.35 -21.42 0.29
N LEU A 172 8.53 -21.66 0.84
CA LEU A 172 9.73 -22.05 0.08
C LEU A 172 9.78 -23.54 -0.30
N ASN A 173 8.61 -24.18 -0.39
CA ASN A 173 8.48 -25.52 -0.93
C ASN A 173 9.08 -25.47 -2.35
N TYR A 174 10.12 -26.24 -2.64
CA TYR A 174 10.80 -26.31 -3.96
C TYR A 174 11.84 -25.21 -4.29
N VAL A 175 12.52 -24.61 -3.31
CA VAL A 175 13.71 -23.76 -3.61
C VAL A 175 14.83 -24.55 -4.29
N ARG A 176 14.92 -25.86 -4.03
CA ARG A 176 15.95 -26.73 -4.61
C ARG A 176 15.38 -27.54 -5.79
N PRO A 177 16.12 -27.66 -6.91
CA PRO A 177 15.70 -28.51 -8.02
C PRO A 177 15.46 -29.95 -7.56
N PRO A 178 14.40 -30.63 -8.04
CA PRO A 178 14.10 -32.01 -7.66
C PRO A 178 15.30 -32.96 -7.86
N ASP A 179 16.08 -32.75 -8.90
CA ASP A 179 17.27 -33.55 -9.22
C ASP A 179 18.35 -33.50 -8.13
N SER A 180 18.44 -32.37 -7.40
CA SER A 180 19.42 -32.19 -6.31
C SER A 180 18.97 -32.77 -4.96
N THR A 181 17.67 -33.03 -4.80
CA THR A 181 17.08 -33.53 -3.54
C THR A 181 16.52 -34.95 -3.66
N ASN A 182 16.36 -35.47 -4.87
CA ASN A 182 15.84 -36.82 -5.11
C ASN A 182 16.95 -37.86 -4.86
N TYR A 183 17.06 -38.30 -3.61
CA TYR A 183 17.97 -39.37 -3.18
C TYR A 183 17.42 -40.79 -3.48
N MET A 184 16.21 -40.91 -4.02
CA MET A 184 15.61 -42.18 -4.46
C MET A 184 15.75 -42.39 -5.97
N ALA A 185 16.44 -41.49 -6.67
CA ALA A 185 16.66 -41.62 -8.11
C ALA A 185 17.45 -42.90 -8.45
N PRO A 186 17.06 -43.65 -9.50
CA PRO A 186 17.76 -44.87 -9.88
C PRO A 186 19.17 -44.54 -10.40
N GLY A 187 20.14 -45.40 -10.09
CA GLY A 187 21.50 -45.32 -10.65
C GLY A 187 22.42 -44.27 -10.01
N ILE A 188 22.05 -43.67 -8.88
CA ILE A 188 22.91 -42.70 -8.18
C ILE A 188 24.05 -43.40 -7.40
N PRO A 189 25.30 -42.88 -7.46
CA PRO A 189 26.41 -43.35 -6.63
C PRO A 189 26.14 -43.16 -5.13
N ALA A 190 26.76 -44.01 -4.29
CA ALA A 190 26.58 -43.94 -2.83
C ALA A 190 26.96 -42.58 -2.20
N ALA A 191 28.00 -41.92 -2.72
CA ALA A 191 28.41 -40.59 -2.26
C ALA A 191 27.38 -39.50 -2.62
N GLU A 192 26.72 -39.64 -3.77
CA GLU A 192 25.67 -38.74 -4.22
C GLU A 192 24.38 -38.94 -3.44
N LEU A 193 24.04 -40.19 -3.09
CA LEU A 193 22.90 -40.51 -2.23
C LEU A 193 22.97 -39.75 -0.91
N VAL A 194 24.15 -39.74 -0.25
CA VAL A 194 24.36 -39.01 1.02
C VAL A 194 24.22 -37.50 0.83
N SER A 195 24.75 -36.97 -0.28
CA SER A 195 24.67 -35.53 -0.57
C SER A 195 23.22 -35.10 -0.80
N ARG A 196 22.47 -35.85 -1.63
CA ARG A 196 21.06 -35.55 -1.95
C ARG A 196 20.14 -35.74 -0.74
N SER A 197 20.39 -36.74 0.12
CA SER A 197 19.59 -36.94 1.34
C SER A 197 19.80 -35.80 2.35
N ASN A 198 21.03 -35.33 2.54
CA ASN A 198 21.32 -34.16 3.37
C ASN A 198 20.65 -32.89 2.79
N LEU A 199 20.72 -32.66 1.48
CA LEU A 199 20.06 -31.54 0.81
C LEU A 199 18.54 -31.60 0.94
N TRP A 200 17.94 -32.79 0.88
CA TRP A 200 16.51 -32.98 1.07
C TRP A 200 16.08 -32.60 2.49
N VAL A 201 16.84 -33.00 3.53
CA VAL A 201 16.56 -32.61 4.91
C VAL A 201 16.66 -31.09 5.08
N ILE A 202 17.68 -30.46 4.49
CA ILE A 202 17.81 -28.99 4.51
C ILE A 202 16.62 -28.33 3.82
N ALA A 203 16.24 -28.80 2.62
CA ALA A 203 15.10 -28.26 1.88
C ALA A 203 13.79 -28.37 2.67
N GLN A 204 13.57 -29.48 3.38
CA GLN A 204 12.40 -29.63 4.25
C GLN A 204 12.40 -28.64 5.42
N ASN A 205 13.56 -28.42 6.04
CA ASN A 205 13.67 -27.43 7.11
C ASN A 205 13.48 -26.02 6.54
N GLU A 206 14.02 -25.70 5.37
CA GLU A 206 13.85 -24.41 4.71
C GLU A 206 12.36 -24.13 4.42
N ALA A 207 11.67 -25.09 3.82
CA ALA A 207 10.26 -25.02 3.45
C ALA A 207 9.31 -24.80 4.64
N ARG A 208 9.65 -25.33 5.83
CA ARG A 208 8.83 -25.18 7.05
C ARG A 208 9.06 -23.87 7.80
N ASN A 209 10.25 -23.27 7.65
CA ASN A 209 10.70 -22.17 8.51
C ASN A 209 10.85 -20.84 7.78
N PHE A 210 10.90 -20.84 6.45
CA PHE A 210 11.10 -19.65 5.65
C PHE A 210 10.00 -19.50 4.61
N TYR A 211 9.60 -18.24 4.43
CA TYR A 211 8.60 -17.83 3.47
C TYR A 211 9.10 -16.60 2.73
N GLU A 212 8.80 -16.53 1.43
CA GLU A 212 8.95 -15.30 0.67
C GLU A 212 7.71 -14.43 0.91
N LEU A 213 7.90 -13.26 1.50
CA LEU A 213 6.88 -12.25 1.66
C LEU A 213 6.96 -11.28 0.47
N ARG A 214 5.84 -11.13 -0.25
CA ARG A 214 5.67 -10.12 -1.28
C ARG A 214 4.52 -9.21 -0.90
N LEU A 215 4.81 -7.93 -0.76
CA LEU A 215 3.81 -6.89 -0.51
C LEU A 215 3.71 -6.01 -1.75
N THR A 216 2.53 -5.98 -2.38
CA THR A 216 2.27 -5.06 -3.50
C THR A 216 1.37 -3.95 -3.02
N LEU A 217 1.89 -2.73 -3.03
CA LEU A 217 1.16 -1.51 -2.70
C LEU A 217 0.80 -0.78 -3.99
N GLN A 218 -0.44 -0.31 -4.09
CA GLN A 218 -0.92 0.42 -5.26
C GLN A 218 -1.98 1.44 -4.85
N GLY A 219 -1.77 2.71 -5.17
CA GLY A 219 -2.74 3.77 -4.93
C GLY A 219 -2.58 4.89 -5.96
N PRO A 220 -3.51 5.85 -5.99
CA PRO A 220 -4.60 6.04 -5.03
C PRO A 220 -5.79 5.08 -5.24
N VAL A 221 -6.50 4.78 -4.15
CA VAL A 221 -7.78 4.05 -4.16
C VAL A 221 -8.94 5.04 -4.13
N ILE A 222 -9.84 4.95 -5.11
CA ILE A 222 -10.97 5.87 -5.27
C ILE A 222 -12.29 5.10 -5.12
N PRO A 223 -13.26 5.60 -4.33
CA PRO A 223 -14.57 4.97 -4.22
C PRO A 223 -15.32 4.93 -5.56
N LYS A 224 -15.90 3.79 -5.89
CA LYS A 224 -16.70 3.56 -7.11
C LYS A 224 -17.92 2.70 -6.80
N GLY A 225 -19.07 3.35 -6.59
CA GLY A 225 -20.30 2.66 -6.20
C GLY A 225 -20.13 1.90 -4.88
N SER A 226 -20.35 0.59 -4.88
CA SER A 226 -20.14 -0.30 -3.72
C SER A 226 -18.70 -0.79 -3.56
N GLY A 227 -17.80 -0.46 -4.50
CA GLY A 227 -16.41 -0.91 -4.50
C GLY A 227 -15.43 0.25 -4.61
N TYR A 228 -14.22 -0.07 -5.04
CA TYR A 228 -13.14 0.90 -5.23
C TYR A 228 -12.40 0.62 -6.53
N ASP A 229 -11.99 1.69 -7.20
CA ASP A 229 -11.00 1.63 -8.27
C ASP A 229 -9.61 1.88 -7.68
N VAL A 230 -8.60 1.24 -8.26
CA VAL A 230 -7.21 1.36 -7.80
C VAL A 230 -6.38 1.90 -8.95
N LEU A 231 -5.91 3.12 -8.79
CA LEU A 231 -5.08 3.81 -9.76
C LEU A 231 -3.59 3.67 -9.40
N GLY A 232 -2.74 4.30 -10.21
CA GLY A 232 -1.30 4.34 -10.04
C GLY A 232 -0.60 3.01 -10.33
N THR A 233 0.73 3.07 -10.34
CA THR A 233 1.58 1.91 -10.67
C THR A 233 1.81 1.07 -9.41
N PRO A 234 1.57 -0.26 -9.46
CA PRO A 234 1.84 -1.12 -8.32
C PRO A 234 3.36 -1.18 -8.05
N ARG A 235 3.72 -1.11 -6.76
CA ARG A 235 5.10 -1.29 -6.28
C ARG A 235 5.15 -2.53 -5.39
N THR A 236 6.02 -3.47 -5.72
CA THR A 236 6.18 -4.72 -4.97
C THR A 236 7.46 -4.72 -4.16
N PHE A 237 7.33 -4.92 -2.85
CA PHE A 237 8.41 -5.11 -1.90
C PHE A 237 8.53 -6.60 -1.59
N ARG A 238 9.75 -7.12 -1.54
CA ARG A 238 9.99 -8.55 -1.30
C ARG A 238 11.05 -8.73 -0.23
N THR A 239 10.83 -9.70 0.64
CA THR A 239 11.82 -10.15 1.63
C THR A 239 11.59 -11.61 1.95
N LEU A 240 12.63 -12.27 2.45
CA LEU A 240 12.44 -13.51 3.19
C LEU A 240 12.02 -13.18 4.62
N ILE A 241 11.05 -13.94 5.15
CA ILE A 241 10.67 -13.94 6.55
C ILE A 241 10.83 -15.35 7.10
N SER A 242 11.19 -15.45 8.37
CA SER A 242 11.26 -16.73 9.08
C SER A 242 10.20 -16.78 10.16
N GLY A 243 9.74 -17.98 10.46
CA GLY A 243 8.84 -18.26 11.56
C GLY A 243 7.98 -19.48 11.31
N ALA A 244 7.17 -19.83 12.31
CA ALA A 244 6.13 -20.84 12.16
C ALA A 244 4.76 -20.20 12.30
N ARG A 245 3.79 -20.76 11.59
CA ARG A 245 2.40 -20.37 11.75
C ARG A 245 1.90 -20.86 13.11
N ASP A 246 1.31 -19.97 13.89
CA ASP A 246 0.57 -20.35 15.09
C ASP A 246 -0.72 -21.09 14.69
N PRO A 247 -1.02 -22.27 15.24
CA PRO A 247 -2.30 -22.94 14.99
C PRO A 247 -3.52 -22.16 15.49
N GLN A 248 -3.35 -21.33 16.53
CA GLN A 248 -4.42 -20.58 17.18
C GLN A 248 -4.61 -19.18 16.60
N SER A 249 -3.64 -18.68 15.83
CA SER A 249 -3.71 -17.37 15.20
C SER A 249 -3.14 -17.40 13.79
N PHE A 250 -3.67 -16.61 12.86
CA PHE A 250 -3.15 -16.57 11.49
C PHE A 250 -1.73 -15.95 11.38
N LEU A 251 -1.12 -15.61 12.51
CA LEU A 251 0.18 -14.97 12.60
C LEU A 251 1.32 -15.96 12.35
N LEU A 252 2.29 -15.50 11.57
CA LEU A 252 3.60 -16.13 11.45
C LEU A 252 4.50 -15.61 12.58
N GLN A 253 4.83 -16.48 13.54
CA GLN A 253 5.65 -16.15 14.70
C GLN A 253 7.14 -16.29 14.37
N PRO A 254 7.94 -15.22 14.47
CA PRO A 254 9.30 -15.19 13.92
C PRO A 254 10.36 -16.00 14.68
N SER A 255 10.07 -16.57 15.85
CA SER A 255 11.09 -17.14 16.75
C SER A 255 11.09 -18.66 16.90
N SER A 256 10.18 -19.39 16.25
CA SER A 256 10.09 -20.85 16.40
C SER A 256 10.66 -21.57 15.19
N PHE A 257 11.88 -22.08 15.30
CA PHE A 257 12.39 -23.05 14.33
C PHE A 257 11.73 -24.41 14.57
N VAL A 258 11.09 -24.94 13.54
CA VAL A 258 10.47 -26.26 13.52
C VAL A 258 11.33 -27.18 12.67
N ARG A 259 11.97 -28.17 13.31
CA ARG A 259 12.70 -29.21 12.60
C ARG A 259 11.72 -30.07 11.81
N ALA A 260 12.01 -30.31 10.54
CA ALA A 260 11.30 -31.31 9.76
C ALA A 260 11.55 -32.72 10.33
N PRO A 261 10.51 -33.57 10.45
CA PRO A 261 10.62 -34.92 10.99
C PRO A 261 11.57 -35.81 10.18
#